data_AF-A0A520ZY65-F1
#
_entry.id   AF-A0A520ZY65-F1
#
_cell.length_a   1.000
_cell.length_b   1.000
_cell.length_c   1.000
_cell.angle_alpha   90.00
_cell.angle_beta   90.00
_cell.angle_gamma   90.00
#
_symmetry.space_group_name_H-M   'P 1'
#
loop_
_entity.id
_entity.type
_entity.pdbx_description
1 polymer ?
#
loop_
_entity_poly.entity_id
_entity_poly.type
_entity_poly.pdbx_seq_one_letter_code
_entity_poly.pdbx_strand_id
1 'polypeptide(L)'
;TSTNERMEELADYGAGFVYCTARKGVTGSHSKLDSDFKSYLERCRRATSLPLAVGFGIQNRNDIEVLIGAADIGVVGSQTIKLVDQHGSEAVGPFIKELFGNT
;
A
#
# COMPACT_ATOMS: atom_id res chain seq x y z
N THR A 1 -10.21 -8.73 -10.10
CA THR A 1 -8.86 -9.13 -9.63
C THR A 1 -8.20 -9.94 -10.71
N SER A 2 -6.91 -9.75 -10.97
CA SER A 2 -6.14 -10.54 -11.96
C SER A 2 -6.10 -12.03 -11.57
N THR A 3 -6.01 -12.92 -12.56
CA THR A 3 -5.77 -14.36 -12.33
C THR A 3 -4.31 -14.62 -11.94
N ASN A 4 -3.97 -15.81 -11.46
CA ASN A 4 -2.60 -16.13 -11.08
C ASN A 4 -1.68 -16.19 -12.30
N GLU A 5 -2.14 -16.81 -13.38
CA GLU A 5 -1.41 -16.94 -14.63
C GLU A 5 -1.03 -15.57 -15.20
N ARG A 6 -1.96 -14.61 -15.11
CA ARG A 6 -1.70 -13.23 -15.55
C ARG A 6 -0.75 -12.49 -14.61
N MET A 7 -0.72 -12.81 -13.32
CA MET A 7 0.25 -12.21 -12.40
C MET A 7 1.66 -12.71 -12.69
N GLU A 8 1.83 -14.01 -12.96
CA GLU A 8 3.11 -14.63 -13.35
C GLU A 8 3.60 -14.07 -14.68
N GLU A 9 2.74 -14.01 -15.70
CA GLU A 9 3.09 -13.41 -17.00
C GLU A 9 3.56 -11.96 -16.85
N LEU A 10 2.86 -11.14 -16.06
CA LEU A 10 3.26 -9.74 -15.85
C LEU A 10 4.54 -9.59 -15.03
N ALA A 11 4.85 -10.56 -14.17
CA ALA A 11 6.07 -10.53 -13.36
C ALA A 11 7.33 -10.69 -14.22
N ASP A 12 7.26 -11.45 -15.31
CA ASP A 12 8.39 -11.67 -16.24
C ASP A 12 8.82 -10.40 -16.99
N TYR A 13 7.90 -9.44 -17.17
CA TYR A 13 8.17 -8.14 -17.80
C TYR A 13 8.43 -7.01 -16.79
N GLY A 14 8.27 -7.30 -15.49
CA GLY A 14 8.38 -6.30 -14.44
C GLY A 14 9.83 -5.96 -14.09
N ALA A 15 10.07 -4.69 -13.71
CA ALA A 15 11.33 -4.25 -13.12
C ALA A 15 11.05 -3.19 -12.04
N GLY A 16 11.97 -3.05 -11.08
CA GLY A 16 11.81 -2.13 -9.96
C GLY A 16 10.89 -2.70 -8.88
N PHE A 17 9.58 -2.55 -9.03
CA PHE A 17 8.57 -3.04 -8.07
C PHE A 17 7.23 -3.31 -8.77
N VAL A 18 6.39 -4.13 -8.14
CA VAL A 18 5.01 -4.35 -8.58
C VAL A 18 4.06 -3.49 -7.74
N TYR A 19 3.24 -2.67 -8.39
CA TYR A 19 2.24 -1.85 -7.71
C TYR A 19 0.93 -2.62 -7.52
N CYS A 20 0.72 -3.11 -6.30
CA CYS A 20 -0.45 -3.85 -5.85
C CYS A 20 -1.56 -2.88 -5.47
N THR A 21 -2.42 -2.53 -6.42
CA THR A 21 -3.56 -1.64 -6.16
C THR A 21 -4.62 -2.36 -5.33
N ALA A 22 -4.85 -1.92 -4.10
CA ALA A 22 -5.97 -2.36 -3.27
C ALA A 22 -6.86 -1.17 -2.94
N ARG A 23 -8.17 -1.38 -2.87
CA ARG A 23 -9.10 -0.37 -2.37
C ARG A 23 -9.43 -0.70 -0.92
N LYS A 24 -9.22 0.24 0.01
CA LYS A 24 -9.86 0.20 1.33
C LYS A 24 -11.37 0.14 1.07
N GLY A 25 -12.01 -0.94 1.50
CA GLY A 25 -13.45 -1.08 1.31
C GLY A 25 -14.16 0.06 2.02
N VAL A 26 -15.10 0.70 1.32
CA VAL A 26 -15.94 1.79 1.83
C VAL A 26 -16.83 1.39 3.01
N THR A 27 -16.93 0.09 3.29
CA THR A 27 -17.68 -0.48 4.41
C THR A 27 -16.74 -0.65 5.59
N GLY A 28 -16.94 0.14 6.66
CA GLY A 28 -16.12 0.23 7.88
C GLY A 28 -15.97 -1.04 8.73
N SER A 29 -15.68 -2.17 8.11
CA SER A 29 -15.39 -3.46 8.73
C SER A 29 -13.92 -3.79 8.48
N HIS A 30 -13.05 -3.30 9.35
CA HIS A 30 -11.60 -3.48 9.26
C HIS A 30 -11.19 -4.97 9.13
N SER A 31 -11.88 -5.90 9.79
CA SER A 31 -11.43 -7.29 9.91
C SER A 31 -11.48 -8.14 8.63
N LYS A 32 -12.47 -7.94 7.74
CA LYS A 32 -12.62 -8.75 6.52
C LYS A 32 -11.79 -8.21 5.36
N LEU A 33 -11.57 -6.89 5.35
CA LEU A 33 -10.65 -6.26 4.40
C LEU A 33 -9.22 -6.77 4.60
N ASP A 34 -8.80 -6.96 5.85
CA ASP A 34 -7.46 -7.44 6.17
C ASP A 34 -7.19 -8.86 5.64
N SER A 35 -8.16 -9.77 5.68
CA SER A 35 -7.96 -11.15 5.20
C SER A 35 -7.87 -11.27 3.69
N ASP A 36 -8.78 -10.60 2.97
CA ASP A 36 -8.82 -10.63 1.50
C ASP A 36 -7.61 -9.90 0.91
N PHE A 37 -7.20 -8.81 1.55
CA PHE A 37 -6.02 -8.05 1.18
C PHE A 37 -4.72 -8.84 1.40
N LYS A 38 -4.56 -9.52 2.54
CA LYS A 38 -3.41 -10.41 2.78
C LYS A 38 -3.35 -11.54 1.76
N SER A 39 -4.48 -12.21 1.49
CA SER A 39 -4.56 -13.27 0.48
C SER A 39 -4.16 -12.77 -0.91
N TYR A 40 -4.55 -11.54 -1.26
CA TYR A 40 -4.14 -10.90 -2.51
C TYR A 40 -2.62 -10.64 -2.56
N LEU A 41 -2.03 -10.06 -1.51
CA LEU A 41 -0.59 -9.81 -1.46
C LEU A 41 0.22 -11.11 -1.51
N GLU A 42 -0.26 -12.17 -0.85
CA GLU A 42 0.35 -13.51 -0.91
C GLU A 42 0.36 -14.07 -2.33
N ARG A 43 -0.72 -13.86 -3.10
CA ARG A 43 -0.77 -14.25 -4.52
C ARG A 43 0.23 -13.44 -5.34
N CYS A 44 0.32 -12.13 -5.13
CA CYS A 44 1.32 -11.29 -5.80
C CYS A 44 2.74 -11.73 -5.45
N ARG A 45 3.03 -12.04 -4.19
CA ARG A 45 4.33 -12.51 -3.73
C ARG A 45 4.74 -13.83 -4.37
N ARG A 46 3.79 -14.75 -4.58
CA ARG A 46 4.08 -16.01 -5.29
C ARG A 46 4.43 -15.82 -6.76
N ALA A 47 3.87 -14.79 -7.39
CA ALA A 47 4.11 -14.51 -8.80
C ALA A 47 5.45 -13.78 -9.08
N THR A 48 6.05 -13.10 -8.09
CA THR A 48 7.26 -12.30 -8.32
C THR A 48 8.16 -12.17 -7.08
N SER A 49 9.46 -12.09 -7.31
CA SER A 49 10.45 -11.71 -6.30
C SER A 49 10.67 -10.19 -6.22
N LEU A 50 10.03 -9.40 -7.10
CA LEU A 50 10.14 -7.94 -7.04
C LEU A 50 9.49 -7.40 -5.74
N PRO A 51 9.97 -6.24 -5.25
CA PRO A 51 9.30 -5.51 -4.17
C PRO A 51 7.82 -5.26 -4.48
N LEU A 52 6.95 -5.44 -3.49
CA LEU A 52 5.52 -5.15 -3.58
C LEU A 52 5.24 -3.77 -2.99
N ALA A 53 4.72 -2.88 -3.81
CA ALA A 53 4.27 -1.56 -3.41
C ALA A 53 2.75 -1.51 -3.30
N VAL A 54 2.23 -0.95 -2.20
CA VAL A 54 0.80 -0.89 -1.93
C VAL A 54 0.37 0.54 -1.68
N GLY A 55 -0.65 0.99 -2.42
CA GLY A 55 -1.42 2.17 -2.08
C GLY A 55 -2.89 1.80 -1.91
N PHE A 56 -3.42 1.88 -0.68
CA PHE A 56 -4.83 1.63 -0.39
C PHE A 56 -5.53 2.78 0.31
N GLY A 57 -4.90 3.97 0.33
CA GLY A 57 -5.38 5.12 1.09
C GLY A 57 -4.83 5.11 2.51
N ILE A 58 -3.51 5.04 2.63
CA ILE A 58 -2.77 5.19 3.89
C ILE A 58 -2.98 6.63 4.39
N GLN A 59 -3.48 6.78 5.61
CA GLN A 59 -3.77 8.08 6.22
C GLN A 59 -2.97 8.32 7.49
N ASN A 60 -2.53 7.28 8.16
CA ASN A 60 -1.84 7.35 9.45
C ASN A 60 -0.93 6.13 9.67
N ARG A 61 -0.23 6.12 10.81
CA ARG A 61 0.67 5.04 11.19
C ARG A 61 -0.02 3.68 11.32
N ASN A 62 -1.26 3.61 11.81
CA ASN A 62 -1.96 2.32 11.95
C ASN A 62 -2.19 1.66 10.58
N ASP A 63 -2.42 2.46 9.52
CA ASP A 63 -2.48 1.94 8.15
C ASP A 63 -1.10 1.41 7.66
N ILE A 64 0.02 1.90 8.19
CA ILE A 64 1.36 1.35 7.90
C ILE A 64 1.58 0.05 8.67
N GLU A 65 1.18 -0.02 9.94
CA GLU A 65 1.39 -1.18 10.80
C GLU A 65 0.76 -2.46 10.21
N VAL A 66 -0.40 -2.35 9.57
CA VAL A 66 -1.04 -3.50 8.90
C VAL A 66 -0.29 -4.00 7.66
N LEU A 67 0.63 -3.20 7.11
CA LEU A 67 1.47 -3.57 5.96
C LEU A 67 2.78 -4.24 6.36
N ILE A 68 3.21 -4.07 7.62
CA ILE A 68 4.50 -4.59 8.08
C ILE A 68 4.51 -6.12 7.93
N GLY A 69 5.48 -6.63 7.17
CA GLY A 69 5.61 -8.06 6.85
C GLY A 69 4.74 -8.55 5.69
N ALA A 70 3.82 -7.72 5.17
CA ALA A 70 2.97 -8.07 4.02
C ALA A 70 3.41 -7.37 2.73
N ALA A 71 3.96 -6.15 2.82
CA ALA A 71 4.43 -5.36 1.68
C ALA A 71 5.80 -4.71 1.97
N ASP A 72 6.51 -4.34 0.91
CA ASP A 72 7.84 -3.72 1.01
C ASP A 72 7.77 -2.19 0.93
N ILE A 73 6.77 -1.66 0.22
CA ILE A 73 6.64 -0.22 -0.04
C ILE A 73 5.19 0.24 0.24
N GLY A 74 5.04 1.28 1.06
CA GLY A 74 3.78 1.99 1.26
C GLY A 74 3.69 3.24 0.38
N VAL A 75 2.62 3.39 -0.40
CA VAL A 75 2.42 4.53 -1.31
C VAL A 75 1.35 5.46 -0.76
N VAL A 76 1.74 6.71 -0.47
CA VAL A 76 0.89 7.72 0.17
C VAL A 76 0.67 8.90 -0.77
N GLY A 77 -0.47 8.90 -1.45
CA GLY A 77 -0.83 9.94 -2.43
C GLY A 77 -1.87 10.93 -1.91
N SER A 78 -3.11 10.47 -1.76
CA SER A 78 -4.27 11.33 -1.45
C SER A 78 -4.12 12.13 -0.15
N GLN A 79 -3.59 11.50 0.91
CA GLN A 79 -3.36 12.17 2.18
C GLN A 79 -2.28 13.26 2.06
N THR A 80 -1.22 13.01 1.28
CA THR A 80 -0.16 13.99 1.00
C THR A 80 -0.72 15.19 0.24
N ILE A 81 -1.52 14.97 -0.81
CA ILE A 81 -2.18 16.05 -1.56
C ILE A 81 -3.08 16.87 -0.64
N LYS A 82 -3.93 16.20 0.16
CA LYS A 82 -4.81 16.86 1.13
C LYS A 82 -4.04 17.74 2.11
N LEU A 83 -2.91 17.27 2.63
CA LEU A 83 -2.06 18.05 3.53
C LEU A 83 -1.48 19.29 2.85
N VAL A 84 -0.99 19.14 1.61
CA VAL A 84 -0.46 20.27 0.82
C VAL A 84 -1.56 21.30 0.58
N ASP A 85 -2.76 20.88 0.19
CA ASP A 85 -3.88 21.79 -0.08
C ASP A 85 -4.32 22.56 1.18
N GLN A 86 -4.24 21.94 2.36
CA GLN A 86 -4.72 22.51 3.62
C GLN A 86 -3.67 23.31 4.38
N HIS A 87 -2.40 22.92 4.29
CA HIS A 87 -1.34 23.38 5.18
C HIS A 87 -0.02 23.71 4.47
N GLY A 88 0.03 23.57 3.13
CA GLY A 88 1.24 23.79 2.34
C GLY A 88 2.21 22.60 2.33
N SER A 89 3.22 22.66 1.47
CA SER A 89 4.21 21.58 1.28
C SER A 89 5.06 21.28 2.52
N GLU A 90 5.27 22.28 3.38
CA GLU A 90 5.98 22.16 4.66
C GLU A 90 5.34 21.09 5.57
N ALA A 91 4.03 20.86 5.48
CA ALA A 91 3.31 19.88 6.29
C ALA A 91 3.64 18.41 5.95
N VAL A 92 4.22 18.14 4.77
CA VAL A 92 4.50 16.78 4.30
C VAL A 92 5.62 16.11 5.11
N GLY A 93 6.67 16.85 5.46
CA GLY A 93 7.81 16.33 6.23
C GLY A 93 7.41 15.78 7.60
N PRO A 94 6.72 16.55 8.46
CA PRO A 94 6.20 16.08 9.74
C PRO A 94 5.27 14.87 9.61
N PHE A 95 4.37 14.87 8.63
CA PHE A 95 3.47 13.74 8.38
C PHE A 95 4.24 12.45 8.04
N ILE A 96 5.24 12.52 7.16
CA ILE A 96 6.07 11.36 6.84
C ILE A 96 6.78 10.83 8.09
N LYS A 97 7.31 11.72 8.95
CA LYS A 97 7.96 11.32 10.21
C LYS A 97 7.00 10.60 11.16
N GLU A 98 5.75 11.05 11.26
CA GLU A 98 4.69 10.42 12.05
C GLU A 98 4.41 8.98 11.59
N LEU A 99 4.40 8.73 10.27
CA LEU A 99 4.21 7.39 9.72
C LEU A 99 5.30 6.40 10.17
N PHE A 100 6.52 6.88 10.41
CA PHE A 100 7.63 6.07 10.91
C PHE A 100 7.75 6.06 12.44
N GLY A 101 6.92 6.82 13.15
CA GLY A 101 6.97 6.92 14.60
C GLY A 101 8.09 7.78 15.17
N ASN A 102 8.69 8.64 14.35
CA ASN A 102 9.77 9.53 14.74
C ASN A 102 9.21 10.94 15.02
N THR A 103 8.53 11.11 16.15
CA THR A 103 7.98 12.39 16.58
C THR A 103 9.03 13.27 17.26
#